data_AF-A0A917IZS9-F1
#
_entry.id   AF-A0A917IZS9-F1
#
_cell.length_a   1.000
_cell.length_b   1.000
_cell.length_c   1.000
_cell.angle_alpha   90.00
_cell.angle_beta   90.00
_cell.angle_gamma   90.00
#
_symmetry.space_group_name_H-M   'P 1'
#
loop_
_entity.id
_entity.type
_entity.pdbx_description
1 polymer ?
#
loop_
_entity_poly.entity_id
_entity_poly.type
_entity_poly.pdbx_seq_one_letter_code
_entity_poly.pdbx_strand_id
1 'polypeptide(L)'
;MRGIVSDFERNLNNIDSQNFTLSSNEVLEKLRGGLQELGFKVETGKKHIEKIKVPVLFGRNGSLEKSFDADGYNSTTKTVIEIEAGRGVTNFQFLKDLFQACMMHDVEYLCIAVRNLYIFKKDFETVVNFFDTLYASNRLSLPLKGILIIGY
;
A
#
# COMPACT_ATOMS: atom_id res chain seq x y z
N MET A 1 12.74 -2.38 1.47
CA MET A 1 12.02 -1.81 0.31
C MET A 1 12.46 -2.36 -1.04
N ARG A 2 13.77 -2.48 -1.38
CA ARG A 2 14.21 -3.02 -2.69
C ARG A 2 13.64 -4.41 -3.05
N GLY A 3 13.49 -5.30 -2.07
CA GLY A 3 12.87 -6.61 -2.29
C GLY A 3 11.42 -6.52 -2.81
N ILE A 4 10.65 -5.53 -2.35
CA ILE A 4 9.27 -5.29 -2.83
C ILE A 4 9.33 -4.93 -4.32
N VAL A 5 10.20 -3.99 -4.70
CA VAL A 5 10.39 -3.58 -6.11
C VAL A 5 10.76 -4.79 -6.97
N SER A 6 11.70 -5.61 -6.52
CA SER A 6 12.10 -6.82 -7.25
C SER A 6 10.98 -7.83 -7.40
N ASP A 7 10.04 -7.89 -6.47
CA ASP A 7 8.86 -8.75 -6.60
C ASP A 7 7.88 -8.26 -7.66
N PHE A 8 7.66 -6.95 -7.74
CA PHE A 8 6.90 -6.33 -8.83
C PHE A 8 7.59 -6.54 -10.18
N GLU A 9 8.90 -6.34 -10.27
CA GLU A 9 9.69 -6.55 -11.49
C GLU A 9 9.56 -7.98 -12.02
N ARG A 10 9.64 -8.99 -11.14
CA ARG A 10 9.47 -10.41 -11.51
C ARG A 10 8.08 -10.73 -12.02
N ASN A 11 7.06 -10.05 -11.48
CA ASN A 11 5.67 -10.31 -11.81
C ASN A 11 5.11 -9.38 -12.90
N LEU A 12 5.89 -8.41 -13.39
CA LEU A 12 5.43 -7.36 -14.29
C LEU A 12 4.69 -7.91 -15.52
N ASN A 13 5.22 -8.98 -16.14
CA ASN A 13 4.58 -9.63 -17.29
C ASN A 13 3.18 -10.21 -17.03
N ASN A 14 2.76 -10.30 -15.76
CA ASN A 14 1.46 -10.83 -15.35
C ASN A 14 0.53 -9.76 -14.75
N ILE A 15 1.06 -8.59 -14.40
CA ILE A 15 0.30 -7.53 -13.71
C ILE A 15 0.33 -6.19 -14.44
N ASP A 16 1.15 -6.06 -15.48
CA ASP A 16 1.37 -4.81 -16.22
C ASP A 16 0.05 -4.14 -16.63
N SER A 17 -0.12 -2.90 -16.23
CA SER A 17 -1.41 -2.20 -16.41
C SER A 17 -1.73 -1.84 -17.85
N GLN A 18 -0.76 -1.90 -18.77
CA GLN A 18 -0.99 -1.69 -20.21
C GLN A 18 -1.67 -2.90 -20.84
N ASN A 19 -1.29 -4.10 -20.39
CA ASN A 19 -1.77 -5.36 -20.94
C ASN A 19 -2.92 -5.99 -20.14
N PHE A 20 -3.09 -5.62 -18.86
CA PHE A 20 -4.06 -6.27 -17.98
C PHE A 20 -5.00 -5.29 -17.25
N THR A 21 -6.23 -5.74 -17.02
CA THR A 21 -7.27 -5.03 -16.25
C THR A 21 -7.58 -5.69 -14.91
N LEU A 22 -6.56 -6.11 -14.18
CA LEU A 22 -6.69 -6.80 -12.87
C LEU A 22 -7.16 -5.86 -11.73
N SER A 23 -8.05 -6.35 -10.87
CA SER A 23 -8.38 -5.71 -9.60
C SER A 23 -7.21 -5.74 -8.61
N SER A 24 -7.28 -4.93 -7.54
CA SER A 24 -6.24 -4.87 -6.50
C SER A 24 -5.95 -6.24 -5.92
N ASN A 25 -7.00 -7.00 -5.59
CA ASN A 25 -6.88 -8.35 -5.04
C ASN A 25 -6.21 -9.33 -6.01
N GLU A 26 -6.49 -9.22 -7.32
CA GLU A 26 -5.85 -10.09 -8.32
C GLU A 26 -4.36 -9.77 -8.45
N VAL A 27 -3.97 -8.49 -8.40
CA VAL A 27 -2.56 -8.09 -8.38
C VAL A 27 -1.87 -8.56 -7.10
N LEU A 28 -2.51 -8.37 -5.94
CA LEU A 28 -1.99 -8.83 -4.64
C LEU A 28 -1.81 -10.35 -4.62
N GLU A 29 -2.72 -11.11 -5.21
CA GLU A 29 -2.61 -12.56 -5.32
C GLU A 29 -1.37 -13.00 -6.09
N LYS A 30 -1.01 -12.30 -7.18
CA LYS A 30 0.21 -12.58 -7.94
C LYS A 30 1.49 -12.26 -7.15
N LEU A 31 1.47 -11.22 -6.32
CA LEU A 31 2.62 -10.78 -5.52
C LEU A 31 2.74 -11.50 -4.18
N ARG A 32 1.68 -12.17 -3.72
CA ARG A 32 1.59 -12.74 -2.36
C ARG A 32 2.79 -13.60 -2.00
N GLY A 33 3.21 -14.51 -2.88
CA GLY A 33 4.32 -15.42 -2.63
C GLY A 33 5.62 -14.69 -2.31
N GLY A 34 6.01 -13.74 -3.17
CA GLY A 34 7.24 -12.98 -2.97
C GLY A 34 7.17 -12.01 -1.78
N LEU A 35 6.02 -11.39 -1.54
CA LEU A 35 5.81 -10.59 -0.33
C LEU A 35 5.92 -11.42 0.95
N GLN A 36 5.37 -12.64 0.97
CA GLN A 36 5.48 -13.56 2.11
C GLN A 36 6.94 -14.00 2.35
N GLU A 37 7.70 -14.28 1.29
CA GLU A 37 9.14 -14.58 1.38
C GLU A 37 9.93 -13.40 1.97
N LEU A 38 9.48 -12.16 1.74
CA LEU A 38 10.04 -10.95 2.35
C LEU A 38 9.57 -10.72 3.79
N GLY A 39 8.75 -11.61 4.36
CA GLY A 39 8.27 -11.55 5.74
C GLY A 39 6.99 -10.72 5.94
N PHE A 40 6.26 -10.39 4.87
CA PHE A 40 4.97 -9.75 4.99
C PHE A 40 3.89 -10.75 5.41
N LYS A 41 3.01 -10.32 6.31
CA LYS A 41 1.67 -10.89 6.42
C LYS A 41 0.82 -10.20 5.36
N VAL A 42 0.24 -10.98 4.45
CA VAL A 42 -0.50 -10.49 3.29
C VAL A 42 -1.93 -11.00 3.35
N GLU A 43 -2.92 -10.17 3.03
CA GLU A 43 -4.31 -10.62 3.00
C GLU A 43 -4.54 -11.72 1.95
N THR A 44 -5.38 -12.68 2.32
CA THR A 44 -5.64 -13.86 1.48
C THR A 44 -7.05 -13.87 0.88
N GLY A 45 -7.92 -12.93 1.23
CA GLY A 45 -9.28 -12.89 0.72
C GLY A 45 -10.13 -11.76 1.31
N LYS A 46 -11.40 -11.69 0.86
CA LYS A 46 -12.32 -10.60 1.17
C LYS A 46 -12.99 -10.71 2.54
N LYS A 47 -12.84 -11.83 3.25
CA LYS A 47 -13.51 -12.00 4.56
C LYS A 47 -12.78 -11.14 5.59
N HIS A 48 -13.54 -10.49 6.46
CA HIS A 48 -13.01 -9.59 7.50
C HIS A 48 -11.97 -10.26 8.44
N ILE A 49 -11.96 -11.61 8.53
CA ILE A 49 -10.99 -12.37 9.32
C ILE A 49 -9.65 -12.59 8.61
N GLU A 50 -9.62 -12.40 7.28
CA GLU A 50 -8.45 -12.58 6.41
C GLU A 50 -7.70 -11.27 6.17
N LYS A 51 -8.23 -10.16 6.69
CA LYS A 51 -7.63 -8.83 6.60
C LYS A 51 -6.51 -8.62 7.60
N ILE A 52 -5.46 -7.92 7.19
CA ILE A 52 -4.36 -7.59 8.08
C ILE A 52 -4.70 -6.35 8.89
N LYS A 53 -5.04 -6.55 10.16
CA LYS A 53 -5.41 -5.47 11.08
C LYS A 53 -4.17 -4.88 11.74
N VAL A 54 -3.87 -3.64 11.42
CA VAL A 54 -2.78 -2.87 12.03
C VAL A 54 -3.36 -1.96 13.13
N PRO A 55 -2.92 -2.11 14.40
CA PRO A 55 -3.43 -1.31 15.51
C PRO A 55 -3.25 0.19 15.31
N VAL A 56 -4.18 0.97 15.85
CA VAL A 56 -4.13 2.45 15.89
C VAL A 56 -4.25 2.95 17.32
N LEU A 57 -5.18 2.37 18.07
CA LEU A 57 -5.45 2.74 19.45
C LEU A 57 -5.59 1.49 20.31
N PHE A 58 -4.89 1.50 21.43
CA PHE A 58 -5.02 0.51 22.49
C PHE A 58 -5.84 1.10 23.64
N GLY A 59 -6.91 0.42 24.02
CA GLY A 59 -7.78 0.76 25.13
C GLY A 59 -7.25 0.23 26.47
N ARG A 60 -8.16 0.08 27.43
CA ARG A 60 -7.82 -0.39 28.79
C ARG A 60 -7.10 -1.74 28.75
N ASN A 61 -6.06 -1.88 29.56
CA ASN A 61 -5.20 -3.07 29.65
C ASN A 61 -4.57 -3.51 28.32
N GLY A 62 -4.32 -2.58 27.39
CA GLY A 62 -3.67 -2.89 26.10
C GLY A 62 -4.59 -3.60 25.09
N SER A 63 -5.91 -3.62 25.34
CA SER A 63 -6.87 -4.20 24.40
C SER A 63 -6.90 -3.40 23.10
N LEU A 64 -6.93 -4.07 21.95
CA LEU A 64 -7.05 -3.41 20.65
C LEU A 64 -8.43 -2.75 20.52
N GLU A 65 -8.49 -1.42 20.50
CA GLU A 65 -9.74 -0.67 20.43
C GLU A 65 -10.05 -0.22 19.01
N LYS A 66 -9.01 0.20 18.27
CA LYS A 66 -9.12 0.57 16.85
C LYS A 66 -7.95 0.04 16.04
N SER A 67 -8.25 -0.39 14.83
CA SER A 67 -7.28 -0.82 13.82
C SER A 67 -7.71 -0.33 12.45
N PHE A 68 -6.76 -0.21 11.54
CA PHE A 68 -7.02 -0.15 10.11
C PHE A 68 -6.63 -1.47 9.45
N ASP A 69 -7.26 -1.75 8.33
CA ASP A 69 -6.91 -2.90 7.49
C ASP A 69 -5.82 -2.45 6.50
N ALA A 70 -4.90 -3.34 6.17
CA ALA A 70 -3.88 -3.17 5.14
C ALA A 70 -3.83 -4.40 4.22
N ASP A 71 -3.40 -4.23 2.98
CA ASP A 71 -3.19 -5.36 2.07
C ASP A 71 -2.02 -6.25 2.51
N GLY A 72 -0.99 -5.64 3.10
CA GLY A 72 0.07 -6.37 3.77
C GLY A 72 0.85 -5.56 4.80
N TYR A 73 1.38 -6.25 5.80
CA TYR A 73 2.18 -5.65 6.86
C TYR A 73 3.39 -6.51 7.21
N ASN A 74 4.55 -5.86 7.31
CA ASN A 74 5.78 -6.47 7.81
C ASN A 74 6.19 -5.78 9.10
N SER A 75 6.03 -6.46 10.24
CA SER A 75 6.33 -5.91 11.57
C SER A 75 7.82 -5.71 11.83
N THR A 76 8.70 -6.49 11.17
CA THR A 76 10.15 -6.37 11.36
C THR A 76 10.68 -5.09 10.71
N THR A 77 10.18 -4.79 9.52
CA THR A 77 10.57 -3.59 8.76
C THR A 77 9.59 -2.44 8.93
N LYS A 78 8.52 -2.63 9.74
CA LYS A 78 7.48 -1.64 10.03
C LYS A 78 6.89 -1.03 8.76
N THR A 79 6.67 -1.88 7.76
CA THR A 79 6.24 -1.48 6.42
C THR A 79 4.84 -1.98 6.13
N VAL A 80 3.97 -1.08 5.70
CA VAL A 80 2.63 -1.38 5.16
C VAL A 80 2.68 -1.31 3.64
N ILE A 81 1.97 -2.22 2.97
CA ILE A 81 1.77 -2.19 1.52
C ILE A 81 0.28 -2.09 1.20
N GLU A 82 -0.05 -1.28 0.21
CA GLU A 82 -1.41 -1.06 -0.30
C GLU A 82 -1.36 -1.11 -1.84
N ILE A 83 -2.30 -1.82 -2.45
CA ILE A 83 -2.39 -2.03 -3.89
C ILE A 83 -3.66 -1.39 -4.43
N GLU A 84 -3.49 -0.38 -5.28
CA GLU A 84 -4.57 0.44 -5.80
C GLU A 84 -4.70 0.25 -7.31
N ALA A 85 -5.49 -0.75 -7.70
CA ALA A 85 -5.82 -1.03 -9.09
C ALA A 85 -7.18 -0.42 -9.46
N GLY A 86 -7.15 0.70 -10.18
CA GLY A 86 -8.32 1.25 -10.87
C GLY A 86 -8.79 2.59 -10.34
N ARG A 87 -10.09 2.72 -10.01
CA ARG A 87 -10.68 4.02 -9.58
C ARG A 87 -10.08 4.58 -8.29
N GLY A 88 -9.22 3.83 -7.59
CA GLY A 88 -8.56 4.23 -6.35
C GLY A 88 -7.87 5.59 -6.46
N VAL A 89 -7.06 5.83 -7.50
CA VAL A 89 -6.41 7.13 -7.69
C VAL A 89 -7.40 8.23 -8.02
N THR A 90 -8.41 7.96 -8.86
CA THR A 90 -9.46 8.93 -9.20
C THR A 90 -10.32 9.33 -7.99
N ASN A 91 -10.44 8.46 -6.99
CA ASN A 91 -11.18 8.71 -5.75
C ASN A 91 -10.28 9.08 -4.56
N PHE A 92 -8.99 9.37 -4.81
CA PHE A 92 -8.02 9.70 -3.77
C PHE A 92 -7.85 8.63 -2.68
N GLN A 93 -8.04 7.35 -3.01
CA GLN A 93 -7.89 6.24 -2.07
C GLN A 93 -6.48 6.23 -1.46
N PHE A 94 -5.43 6.50 -2.25
CA PHE A 94 -4.06 6.63 -1.77
C PHE A 94 -3.88 7.69 -0.65
N LEU A 95 -4.71 8.73 -0.59
CA LEU A 95 -4.67 9.71 0.51
C LEU A 95 -5.25 9.15 1.79
N LYS A 96 -6.32 8.35 1.68
CA LYS A 96 -6.88 7.64 2.81
C LYS A 96 -5.88 6.63 3.34
N ASP A 97 -5.21 5.90 2.45
CA ASP A 97 -4.22 4.89 2.84
C ASP A 97 -2.99 5.55 3.49
N LEU A 98 -2.54 6.70 2.95
CA LEU A 98 -1.54 7.56 3.58
C LEU A 98 -1.96 7.96 5.00
N PHE A 99 -3.17 8.48 5.16
CA PHE A 99 -3.67 8.92 6.45
C PHE A 99 -3.77 7.76 7.44
N GLN A 100 -4.27 6.60 7.01
CA GLN A 100 -4.37 5.40 7.83
C GLN A 100 -2.99 4.91 8.27
N ALA A 101 -2.03 4.83 7.35
CA ALA A 101 -0.66 4.45 7.67
C ALA A 101 0.00 5.40 8.68
N CYS A 102 -0.28 6.70 8.60
CA CYS A 102 0.20 7.68 9.58
C CYS A 102 -0.37 7.47 10.99
N MET A 103 -1.55 6.85 11.10
CA MET A 103 -2.20 6.56 12.38
C MET A 103 -1.86 5.18 12.93
N MET A 104 -1.34 4.28 12.10
CA MET A 104 -1.02 2.91 12.50
C MET A 104 0.16 2.90 13.47
N HIS A 105 -0.01 2.17 14.57
CA HIS A 105 1.03 1.97 15.57
C HIS A 105 2.16 1.12 14.99
N ASP A 106 3.39 1.57 15.24
CA ASP A 106 4.62 0.90 14.83
C ASP A 106 4.78 0.73 13.32
N VAL A 107 4.17 1.62 12.53
CA VAL A 107 4.41 1.74 11.08
C VAL A 107 5.35 2.91 10.81
N GLU A 108 6.43 2.64 10.09
CA GLU A 108 7.44 3.64 9.72
C GLU A 108 7.52 3.86 8.21
N TYR A 109 7.06 2.90 7.39
CA TYR A 109 7.12 2.98 5.94
C TYR A 109 5.79 2.59 5.31
N LEU A 110 5.44 3.29 4.23
CA LEU A 110 4.28 2.99 3.40
C LEU A 110 4.72 2.69 1.98
N CYS A 111 4.24 1.59 1.41
CA CYS A 111 4.38 1.26 0.00
C CYS A 111 3.01 1.31 -0.66
N ILE A 112 2.84 2.19 -1.66
CA ILE A 112 1.62 2.26 -2.45
C ILE A 112 1.94 1.82 -3.88
N ALA A 113 1.31 0.74 -4.32
CA ALA A 113 1.40 0.30 -5.70
C ALA A 113 0.17 0.78 -6.47
N VAL A 114 0.39 1.50 -7.57
CA VAL A 114 -0.66 2.02 -8.45
C VAL A 114 -0.36 1.64 -9.88
N ARG A 115 -1.40 1.59 -10.70
CA ARG A 115 -1.24 1.41 -12.14
C ARG A 115 -0.46 2.58 -12.75
N ASN A 116 0.38 2.28 -13.73
CA ASN A 116 0.95 3.29 -14.62
C ASN A 116 -0.16 3.97 -15.43
N LEU A 117 -1.06 3.17 -16.01
CA LEU A 117 -2.21 3.64 -16.77
C LEU A 117 -3.51 3.05 -16.25
N TYR A 118 -4.48 3.91 -15.97
CA TYR A 118 -5.86 3.51 -15.77
C TYR A 118 -6.77 4.23 -16.74
N ILE A 119 -7.30 3.47 -17.71
CA ILE A 119 -8.06 4.00 -18.84
C ILE A 119 -7.16 4.97 -19.64
N PHE A 120 -7.33 6.28 -19.48
CA PHE A 120 -6.51 7.33 -20.12
C PHE A 120 -5.77 8.21 -19.11
N LYS A 121 -5.81 7.85 -17.83
CA LYS A 121 -5.14 8.59 -16.76
C LYS A 121 -3.83 7.93 -16.38
N LYS A 122 -2.84 8.78 -16.12
CA LYS A 122 -1.53 8.39 -15.64
C LYS A 122 -1.53 8.40 -14.12
N ASP A 123 -2.04 7.33 -13.56
CA ASP A 123 -2.30 7.20 -12.12
C ASP A 123 -1.00 7.32 -11.32
N PHE A 124 0.05 6.61 -11.72
CA PHE A 124 1.39 6.73 -11.12
C PHE A 124 1.93 8.18 -11.11
N GLU A 125 1.94 8.86 -12.26
CA GLU A 125 2.41 10.26 -12.34
C GLU A 125 1.56 11.19 -11.45
N THR A 126 0.26 10.96 -11.37
CA THR A 126 -0.66 11.75 -10.52
C THR A 126 -0.31 11.61 -9.05
N VAL A 127 -0.07 10.39 -8.58
CA VAL A 127 0.27 10.11 -7.18
C VAL A 127 1.65 10.65 -6.84
N VAL A 128 2.65 10.46 -7.71
CA VAL A 128 4.00 11.03 -7.52
C VAL A 128 3.94 12.54 -7.40
N ASN A 129 3.27 13.23 -8.34
CA ASN A 129 3.13 14.69 -8.30
C ASN A 129 2.46 15.19 -7.02
N PHE A 130 1.49 14.43 -6.49
CA PHE A 130 0.86 14.76 -5.22
C PHE A 130 1.85 14.70 -4.06
N PHE A 131 2.58 13.59 -3.91
CA PHE A 131 3.55 13.43 -2.84
C PHE A 131 4.70 14.45 -2.95
N ASP A 132 5.19 14.71 -4.16
CA ASP A 132 6.19 15.76 -4.40
C ASP A 132 5.69 17.13 -3.92
N THR A 133 4.43 17.47 -4.24
CA THR A 133 3.80 18.72 -3.78
C THR A 133 3.67 18.75 -2.25
N LEU A 134 3.24 17.64 -1.64
CA LEU A 134 3.10 17.51 -0.19
C LEU A 134 4.43 17.79 0.51
N TYR A 135 5.51 17.12 0.08
CA TYR A 135 6.84 17.28 0.65
C TYR A 135 7.44 18.64 0.35
N ALA A 136 7.29 19.17 -0.87
CA ALA A 136 7.77 20.50 -1.22
C ALA A 136 7.09 21.62 -0.40
N SER A 137 5.83 21.42 -0.02
CA SER A 137 5.08 22.42 0.76
C SER A 137 5.65 22.63 2.18
N ASN A 138 6.27 21.60 2.78
CA ASN A 138 6.68 21.57 4.20
C ASN A 138 5.57 21.98 5.20
N ARG A 139 4.29 21.93 4.79
CA ARG A 139 3.15 22.31 5.64
C ARG A 139 2.69 21.18 6.55
N LEU A 140 3.03 19.94 6.22
CA LEU A 140 2.64 18.75 6.95
C LEU A 140 3.88 17.90 7.25
N SER A 141 4.07 17.54 8.52
CA SER A 141 5.08 16.57 8.92
C SER A 141 4.41 15.21 9.08
N LEU A 142 4.74 14.26 8.21
CA LEU A 142 4.25 12.89 8.31
C LEU A 142 5.05 12.10 9.36
N PRO A 143 4.42 11.19 10.13
CA PRO A 143 5.12 10.31 11.08
C PRO A 143 5.85 9.13 10.42
N LEU A 144 5.85 9.06 9.08
CA LEU A 144 6.53 8.02 8.31
C LEU A 144 7.96 8.43 7.98
N LYS A 145 8.90 7.48 8.04
CA LYS A 145 10.29 7.65 7.62
C LYS A 145 10.46 7.65 6.10
N GLY A 146 9.55 7.03 5.37
CA GLY A 146 9.58 7.03 3.91
C GLY A 146 8.32 6.45 3.29
N ILE A 147 8.06 6.89 2.06
CA ILE A 147 6.96 6.40 1.23
C ILE A 147 7.56 5.91 -0.09
N LEU A 148 7.21 4.69 -0.47
CA LEU A 148 7.56 4.10 -1.75
C LEU A 148 6.31 4.07 -2.63
N ILE A 149 6.38 4.68 -3.81
CA ILE A 149 5.33 4.57 -4.82
C ILE A 149 5.84 3.65 -5.94
N ILE A 150 5.08 2.62 -6.28
CA ILE A 150 5.40 1.69 -7.36
C ILE A 150 4.36 1.85 -8.47
N GLY A 151 4.84 2.11 -9.68
CA GLY A 151 4.03 2.08 -10.90
C GLY A 151 4.17 0.71 -11.57
N TYR A 152 3.06 0.04 -11.84
CA TYR A 152 3.03 -1.25 -12.55
C TYR A 152 2.03 -1.25 -13.71
#